data_AF-A0A7R9AJD9-F1
#
_entry.id   AF-A0A7R9AJD9-F1
#
_cell.length_a   1.000
_cell.length_b   1.000
_cell.length_c   1.000
_cell.angle_alpha   90.00
_cell.angle_beta   90.00
_cell.angle_gamma   90.00
#
_symmetry.space_group_name_H-M   'P 1'
#
loop_
_entity.id
_entity.type
_entity.pdbx_description
1 polymer ?
#
loop_
_entity_poly.entity_id
_entity_poly.type
_entity_poly.pdbx_seq_one_letter_code
_entity_poly.pdbx_strand_id
1 'polypeptide(L)'
;MHRMVQAGADIIELGVPFSDPSADGPIIQAAGEKALSHGVGLKQIFDMVAQFRLTDNTTPVVLMGYANPIERYDQLRGEGSFVLAAAQAGVDGVLVVDYPPEECGNFAAALRAVDIDLIFLLAPTSTQERMQEIGRMATGYVYYVSLKGVTGSGALDVEQVAQAIPRI
;
A
#
# COMPACT_ATOMS: atom_id res chain seq x y z
N MET A 1 -12.51 -9.68 -4.17
CA MET A 1 -12.91 -8.50 -3.40
C MET A 1 -14.26 -8.71 -2.71
N HIS A 2 -15.40 -8.74 -3.40
CA HIS A 2 -16.73 -8.88 -2.73
C HIS A 2 -16.88 -10.04 -1.75
N ARG A 3 -16.35 -11.22 -2.08
CA ARG A 3 -16.38 -12.38 -1.18
C ARG A 3 -15.59 -12.14 0.12
N MET A 4 -14.52 -11.35 0.08
CA MET A 4 -13.75 -10.97 1.28
C MET A 4 -14.58 -10.04 2.16
N VAL A 5 -15.25 -9.05 1.56
CA VAL A 5 -16.17 -8.14 2.27
C VAL A 5 -17.32 -8.93 2.91
N GLN A 6 -17.96 -9.83 2.16
CA GLN A 6 -19.03 -10.70 2.69
C GLN A 6 -18.55 -11.60 3.84
N ALA A 7 -17.26 -11.92 3.88
CA ALA A 7 -16.64 -12.68 4.97
C ALA A 7 -16.22 -11.79 6.16
N GLY A 8 -16.47 -10.48 6.10
CA GLY A 8 -16.21 -9.54 7.19
C GLY A 8 -14.93 -8.71 7.05
N ALA A 9 -14.34 -8.58 5.86
CA ALA A 9 -13.21 -7.68 5.66
C ALA A 9 -13.65 -6.20 5.70
N ASP A 10 -13.13 -5.45 6.67
CA ASP A 10 -13.40 -4.00 6.82
C ASP A 10 -12.60 -3.15 5.84
N ILE A 11 -11.41 -3.60 5.43
CA ILE A 11 -10.50 -2.94 4.48
C ILE A 11 -9.91 -4.02 3.56
N ILE A 12 -9.70 -3.68 2.29
CA ILE A 12 -8.99 -4.54 1.33
C ILE A 12 -7.65 -3.89 0.98
N GLU A 13 -6.56 -4.55 1.34
CA GLU A 13 -5.24 -4.25 0.78
C GLU A 13 -5.03 -5.07 -0.50
N LEU A 14 -4.83 -4.39 -1.62
CA LEU A 14 -4.70 -4.99 -2.95
C LEU A 14 -3.27 -4.83 -3.46
N GLY A 15 -2.55 -5.94 -3.55
CA GLY A 15 -1.17 -5.96 -4.04
C GLY A 15 -1.06 -5.61 -5.52
N VAL A 16 -0.16 -4.67 -5.84
CA VAL A 16 0.28 -4.36 -7.21
C VAL A 16 1.46 -5.27 -7.55
N PRO A 17 1.33 -6.18 -8.52
CA PRO A 17 2.40 -7.13 -8.82
C PRO A 17 3.64 -6.42 -9.39
N PHE A 18 4.82 -6.84 -8.92
CA PHE A 18 6.11 -6.30 -9.32
C PHE A 18 7.12 -7.44 -9.53
N SER A 19 8.06 -7.28 -10.46
CA SER A 19 9.04 -8.31 -10.82
C SER A 19 10.12 -8.49 -9.77
N ASP A 20 10.43 -7.45 -8.99
CA ASP A 20 11.54 -7.46 -8.03
C ASP A 20 11.06 -7.08 -6.61
N PRO A 21 10.10 -7.82 -6.03
CA PRO A 21 9.47 -7.46 -4.75
C PRO A 21 10.37 -7.80 -3.56
N SER A 22 11.24 -6.86 -3.18
CA SER A 22 12.31 -7.08 -2.20
C SER A 22 11.84 -7.31 -0.75
N ALA A 23 10.64 -6.84 -0.38
CA ALA A 23 10.10 -6.96 0.98
C ALA A 23 9.13 -8.13 1.15
N ASP A 24 8.72 -8.76 0.05
CA ASP A 24 7.71 -9.81 0.06
C ASP A 24 8.31 -11.19 0.36
N GLY A 25 7.63 -11.97 1.19
CA GLY A 25 7.96 -13.37 1.43
C GLY A 25 7.59 -14.27 0.24
N PRO A 26 8.08 -15.52 0.22
CA PRO A 26 7.99 -16.43 -0.93
C PRO A 26 6.56 -16.71 -1.42
N ILE A 27 5.57 -16.69 -0.52
CA ILE A 27 4.16 -16.88 -0.87
C ILE A 27 3.64 -15.70 -1.70
N ILE A 28 3.97 -14.47 -1.29
CA ILE A 28 3.52 -13.25 -1.97
C ILE A 28 4.27 -13.07 -3.28
N GLN A 29 5.58 -13.37 -3.32
CA GLN A 29 6.37 -13.41 -4.55
C GLN A 29 5.73 -14.33 -5.60
N ALA A 30 5.41 -15.58 -5.22
CA ALA A 30 4.77 -16.54 -6.13
C ALA A 30 3.39 -16.08 -6.62
N ALA A 31 2.61 -15.40 -5.77
CA ALA A 31 1.34 -14.80 -6.18
C ALA A 31 1.54 -13.64 -7.18
N GLY A 32 2.53 -12.78 -6.95
CA GLY A 32 2.94 -11.71 -7.84
C GLY A 32 3.40 -12.22 -9.21
N GLU A 33 4.30 -13.20 -9.24
CA GLU A 33 4.75 -13.87 -10.46
C GLU A 33 3.60 -14.46 -11.26
N LYS A 34 2.66 -15.13 -10.59
CA LYS A 34 1.46 -15.67 -11.23
C LYS A 34 0.54 -14.58 -11.79
N ALA A 35 0.45 -13.42 -11.13
CA ALA A 35 -0.31 -12.29 -11.67
C ALA A 35 0.39 -11.70 -12.91
N LEU A 36 1.71 -11.53 -12.85
CA LEU A 36 2.53 -11.06 -13.98
C LEU A 36 2.45 -11.99 -15.18
N SER A 37 2.45 -13.31 -14.98
CA SER A 37 2.32 -14.29 -16.08
C SER A 37 0.98 -14.19 -16.81
N HIS A 38 -0.05 -13.60 -16.18
CA HIS A 38 -1.34 -13.29 -16.81
C HIS A 38 -1.42 -11.84 -17.34
N GLY A 39 -0.31 -11.09 -17.31
CA GLY A 39 -0.26 -9.72 -17.79
C GLY A 39 -0.98 -8.71 -16.87
N VAL A 40 -1.15 -9.03 -15.59
CA VAL A 40 -1.73 -8.11 -14.62
C VAL A 40 -0.71 -7.01 -14.30
N GLY A 41 -1.10 -5.76 -14.54
CA GLY A 41 -0.39 -4.57 -14.08
C GLY A 41 -1.37 -3.51 -13.58
N LEU A 42 -0.89 -2.28 -13.36
CA LEU A 42 -1.69 -1.19 -12.78
C LEU A 42 -3.01 -0.93 -13.51
N LYS A 43 -3.04 -1.03 -14.84
CA LYS A 43 -4.29 -0.86 -15.60
C LYS A 43 -5.34 -1.90 -15.17
N GLN A 44 -4.96 -3.18 -15.11
CA GLN A 44 -5.86 -4.26 -14.69
C GLN A 44 -6.27 -4.10 -13.23
N ILE A 45 -5.37 -3.66 -12.36
CA ILE A 45 -5.69 -3.34 -10.96
C ILE A 45 -6.76 -2.24 -10.89
N PHE A 46 -6.57 -1.12 -11.60
CA PHE A 46 -7.58 -0.05 -11.65
C PHE A 46 -8.92 -0.53 -12.21
N ASP A 47 -8.91 -1.34 -13.28
CA ASP A 47 -10.14 -1.94 -13.83
C ASP A 47 -10.85 -2.82 -12.77
N MET A 48 -10.10 -3.60 -11.96
CA MET A 48 -10.65 -4.42 -10.87
C MET A 48 -11.27 -3.56 -9.75
N VAL A 49 -10.60 -2.48 -9.34
CA VAL A 49 -11.13 -1.56 -8.32
C VAL A 49 -12.38 -0.86 -8.84
N ALA A 50 -12.36 -0.34 -10.06
CA ALA A 50 -13.54 0.30 -10.67
C ALA A 50 -14.72 -0.68 -10.77
N GLN A 51 -14.47 -1.93 -11.14
CA GLN A 51 -15.49 -2.98 -11.19
C GLN A 51 -16.05 -3.30 -9.80
N PHE A 52 -15.21 -3.29 -8.76
CA PHE A 52 -15.64 -3.46 -7.37
C PHE A 52 -16.55 -2.30 -6.93
N ARG A 53 -16.17 -1.06 -7.25
CA ARG A 53 -16.91 0.17 -6.94
C ARG A 53 -18.30 0.26 -7.57
N LEU A 54 -18.58 -0.49 -8.64
CA LEU A 54 -19.93 -0.59 -9.20
C LEU A 54 -20.99 -1.06 -8.18
N THR A 55 -20.58 -1.80 -7.15
CA THR A 55 -21.50 -2.40 -6.17
C THR A 55 -21.10 -2.22 -4.71
N ASP A 56 -19.86 -1.80 -4.43
CA ASP A 56 -19.39 -1.49 -3.08
C ASP A 56 -18.61 -0.16 -3.08
N ASN A 57 -19.21 0.88 -2.50
CA ASN A 57 -18.65 2.22 -2.41
C ASN A 57 -18.27 2.60 -0.97
N THR A 58 -18.21 1.63 -0.06
CA THR A 58 -18.00 1.90 1.37
C THR A 58 -16.78 1.18 1.93
N THR A 59 -16.43 0.01 1.41
CA THR A 59 -15.27 -0.74 1.86
C THR A 59 -13.99 -0.11 1.28
N PRO A 60 -13.05 0.40 2.09
CA PRO A 60 -11.83 1.02 1.59
C PRO A 60 -10.93 0.01 0.85
N VAL A 61 -10.34 0.46 -0.26
CA VAL A 61 -9.38 -0.28 -1.07
C VAL A 61 -8.06 0.47 -1.08
N VAL A 62 -7.04 -0.16 -0.50
CA VAL A 62 -5.68 0.37 -0.40
C VAL A 62 -4.79 -0.40 -1.34
N LEU A 63 -4.09 0.28 -2.25
CA LEU A 63 -3.09 -0.35 -3.09
C LEU A 63 -1.79 -0.51 -2.31
N MET A 64 -1.22 -1.71 -2.28
CA MET A 64 0.09 -1.97 -1.71
C MET A 64 1.06 -2.37 -2.82
N GLY A 65 2.20 -1.70 -2.92
CA GLY A 65 3.18 -2.03 -3.95
C GLY A 65 4.51 -1.30 -3.79
N TYR A 66 5.23 -1.21 -4.91
CA TYR A 66 6.55 -0.59 -4.99
C TYR A 66 6.52 0.63 -5.91
N ALA A 67 7.52 1.49 -5.77
CA ALA A 67 7.67 2.73 -6.52
C ALA A 67 7.75 2.48 -8.03
N ASN A 68 8.53 1.47 -8.43
CA ASN A 68 8.85 1.26 -9.84
C ASN A 68 7.59 1.11 -10.74
N PRO A 69 6.59 0.26 -10.44
CA PRO A 69 5.34 0.24 -11.21
C PRO A 69 4.64 1.60 -11.34
N ILE A 70 4.61 2.40 -10.27
CA ILE A 70 3.97 3.72 -10.21
C ILE A 70 4.72 4.71 -11.12
N GLU A 71 6.03 4.83 -10.92
CA GLU A 71 6.87 5.73 -11.71
C GLU A 71 6.89 5.33 -13.18
N ARG A 72 6.94 4.02 -13.46
CA ARG A 72 6.87 3.54 -14.84
C ARG A 72 5.53 3.95 -15.46
N TYR A 73 4.43 3.86 -14.72
CA TYR A 73 3.10 4.26 -15.21
C TYR A 73 3.08 5.73 -15.64
N ASP A 74 3.64 6.62 -14.81
CA ASP A 74 3.76 8.05 -15.09
C ASP A 74 4.72 8.35 -16.25
N GLN A 75 5.89 7.73 -16.29
CA GLN A 75 6.83 7.87 -17.42
C GLN A 75 6.19 7.51 -18.78
N LEU A 76 5.18 6.64 -18.77
CA LEU A 76 4.52 6.14 -19.98
C LEU A 76 3.30 6.97 -20.39
N ARG A 77 2.70 7.72 -19.45
CA ARG A 77 1.39 8.38 -19.63
C ARG A 77 1.38 9.87 -19.30
N GLY A 78 2.45 10.37 -18.67
CA GLY A 78 2.60 11.73 -18.16
C GLY A 78 2.66 11.76 -16.63
N GLU A 79 3.35 12.76 -16.08
CA GLU A 79 3.45 13.00 -14.64
C GLU A 79 2.05 13.11 -14.00
N GLY A 80 1.85 12.44 -12.87
CA GLY A 80 0.58 12.44 -12.12
C GLY A 80 -0.50 11.53 -12.69
N SER A 81 -0.21 10.78 -13.77
CA SER A 81 -1.19 9.87 -14.38
C SER A 81 -1.63 8.76 -13.45
N PHE A 82 -0.75 8.26 -12.59
CA PHE A 82 -1.06 7.24 -11.59
C PHE A 82 -2.09 7.77 -10.60
N VAL A 83 -1.85 8.96 -10.03
CA VAL A 83 -2.74 9.58 -9.03
C VAL A 83 -4.13 9.80 -9.62
N LEU A 84 -4.20 10.33 -10.84
CA LEU A 84 -5.46 10.54 -11.55
C LEU A 84 -6.19 9.21 -11.83
N ALA A 85 -5.47 8.19 -12.29
CA ALA A 85 -6.06 6.88 -12.59
C ALA A 85 -6.54 6.15 -11.32
N ALA A 86 -5.79 6.24 -10.22
CA ALA A 86 -6.16 5.68 -8.93
C ALA A 86 -7.44 6.33 -8.39
N ALA A 87 -7.52 7.67 -8.45
CA ALA A 87 -8.72 8.41 -8.03
C ALA A 87 -9.94 8.06 -8.89
N GLN A 88 -9.77 8.01 -10.21
CA GLN A 88 -10.84 7.61 -11.14
C GLN A 88 -11.34 6.17 -10.90
N ALA A 89 -10.45 5.26 -10.50
CA ALA A 89 -10.81 3.89 -10.18
C ALA A 89 -11.55 3.75 -8.84
N GLY A 90 -11.44 4.75 -7.96
CA GLY A 90 -12.00 4.71 -6.60
C GLY A 90 -11.07 3.98 -5.60
N VAL A 91 -9.77 4.14 -5.75
CA VAL A 91 -8.77 3.75 -4.73
C VAL A 91 -8.85 4.75 -3.57
N ASP A 92 -8.79 4.27 -2.33
CA ASP A 92 -8.89 5.12 -1.12
C ASP A 92 -7.52 5.34 -0.46
N GLY A 93 -6.57 4.44 -0.67
CA GLY A 93 -5.24 4.58 -0.10
C GLY A 93 -4.14 3.92 -0.92
N VAL A 94 -2.90 4.34 -0.67
CA VAL A 94 -1.71 3.76 -1.29
C VAL A 94 -0.63 3.57 -0.23
N LEU A 95 -0.01 2.39 -0.22
CA LEU A 95 1.20 2.06 0.52
C LEU A 95 2.29 1.70 -0.49
N VAL A 96 3.36 2.50 -0.53
CA VAL A 96 4.53 2.24 -1.37
C VAL A 96 5.69 1.83 -0.48
N VAL A 97 6.09 0.56 -0.56
CA VAL A 97 7.00 -0.09 0.39
C VAL A 97 8.39 0.56 0.43
N ASP A 98 8.88 0.98 -0.72
CA ASP A 98 10.23 1.49 -0.95
C ASP A 98 10.29 3.01 -1.13
N TYR A 99 9.22 3.72 -0.78
CA TYR A 99 9.20 5.19 -0.72
C TYR A 99 9.51 5.69 0.70
N PRO A 100 10.71 6.26 0.93
CA PRO A 100 11.03 6.86 2.22
C PRO A 100 10.26 8.18 2.39
N PRO A 101 9.84 8.53 3.62
CA PRO A 101 9.15 9.80 3.92
C PRO A 101 9.80 11.05 3.29
N GLU A 102 11.12 11.11 3.24
CA GLU A 102 11.89 12.24 2.70
C GLU A 102 11.63 12.50 1.21
N GLU A 103 11.28 11.46 0.46
CA GLU A 103 11.05 11.52 -0.99
C GLU A 103 9.55 11.63 -1.33
N CYS A 104 8.67 11.45 -0.34
CA CYS A 104 7.22 11.37 -0.54
C CYS A 104 6.51 12.71 -0.62
N GLY A 105 7.14 13.85 -0.31
CA GLY A 105 6.43 15.12 -0.08
C GLY A 105 5.49 15.55 -1.22
N ASN A 106 5.98 15.52 -2.46
CA ASN A 106 5.17 15.87 -3.64
C ASN A 106 4.10 14.82 -3.94
N PHE A 107 4.45 13.53 -3.81
CA PHE A 107 3.53 12.43 -4.05
C PHE A 107 2.38 12.41 -3.04
N ALA A 108 2.69 12.61 -1.75
CA ALA A 108 1.73 12.74 -0.67
C ALA A 108 0.77 13.91 -0.89
N ALA A 109 1.29 15.06 -1.33
CA ALA A 109 0.46 16.22 -1.66
C ALA A 109 -0.47 15.94 -2.84
N ALA A 110 0.02 15.26 -3.89
CA ALA A 110 -0.78 14.90 -5.06
C ALA A 110 -1.91 13.92 -4.71
N LEU A 111 -1.63 12.88 -3.90
CA LEU A 111 -2.64 11.92 -3.42
C LEU A 111 -3.70 12.61 -2.56
N ARG A 112 -3.27 13.46 -1.61
CA ARG A 112 -4.19 14.22 -0.74
C ARG A 112 -5.11 15.16 -1.52
N ALA A 113 -4.63 15.73 -2.62
CA ALA A 113 -5.45 16.60 -3.47
C ALA A 113 -6.62 15.88 -4.18
N VAL A 114 -6.59 14.55 -4.20
CA VAL A 114 -7.65 13.68 -4.76
C VAL A 114 -8.25 12.73 -3.73
N ASP A 115 -8.14 13.07 -2.44
CA ASP A 115 -8.69 12.29 -1.32
C ASP A 115 -8.20 10.83 -1.23
N ILE A 116 -6.94 10.58 -1.62
CA ILE A 116 -6.28 9.29 -1.44
C ILE A 116 -5.30 9.36 -0.28
N ASP A 117 -5.41 8.42 0.65
CA ASP A 117 -4.53 8.32 1.81
C ASP A 117 -3.16 7.75 1.45
N LEU A 118 -2.08 8.37 1.96
CA LEU A 118 -0.74 7.79 1.88
C LEU A 118 -0.41 7.08 3.20
N ILE A 119 -0.32 5.76 3.12
CA ILE A 119 -0.07 4.87 4.25
C ILE A 119 1.43 4.66 4.40
N PHE A 120 1.93 4.79 5.64
CA PHE A 120 3.35 4.60 5.95
C PHE A 120 3.58 3.39 6.85
N LEU A 121 4.74 2.76 6.65
CA LEU A 121 5.24 1.67 7.47
C LEU A 121 6.05 2.21 8.67
N LEU A 122 5.80 1.65 9.84
CA LEU A 122 6.67 1.74 11.02
C LEU A 122 7.15 0.35 11.42
N ALA A 123 8.36 0.28 11.96
CA ALA A 123 8.96 -0.95 12.45
C ALA A 123 9.44 -0.77 13.90
N PRO A 124 9.71 -1.86 14.63
CA PRO A 124 10.29 -1.78 15.99
C PRO A 124 11.66 -1.10 16.03
N THR A 125 12.34 -1.04 14.90
CA THR A 125 13.63 -0.37 14.71
C THR A 125 13.50 1.10 14.31
N SER A 126 12.28 1.61 14.06
CA SER A 126 12.06 3.02 13.71
C SER A 126 12.49 3.93 14.86
N THR A 127 13.26 4.97 14.55
CA THR A 127 13.68 5.97 15.53
C THR A 127 12.52 6.90 15.91
N GLN A 128 12.68 7.65 17.00
CA GLN A 128 11.65 8.60 17.43
C GLN A 128 11.44 9.71 16.39
N GLU A 129 12.51 10.18 15.76
CA GLU A 129 12.48 11.19 14.72
C GLU A 129 11.68 10.68 13.51
N ARG A 130 11.92 9.43 13.09
CA ARG A 130 11.18 8.79 12.00
C ARG A 130 9.68 8.66 12.30
N MET A 131 9.32 8.29 13.53
CA MET A 131 7.90 8.21 13.93
C MET A 131 7.23 9.58 13.90
N GLN A 132 7.91 10.63 14.37
CA GLN A 132 7.38 12.00 14.33
C GLN A 132 7.24 12.54 12.90
N GLU A 133 8.16 12.20 12.00
CA GLU A 133 8.08 12.55 10.59
C GLU A 133 6.87 11.89 9.92
N ILE A 134 6.75 10.56 10.07
CA ILE A 134 5.61 9.80 9.56
C ILE A 134 4.29 10.31 10.13
N GLY A 135 4.22 10.61 11.43
CA GLY A 135 3.00 11.14 12.07
C GLY A 135 2.53 12.49 11.52
N ARG A 136 3.38 13.26 10.84
CA ARG A 136 2.98 14.52 10.15
C ARG A 136 2.48 14.28 8.72
N MET A 137 2.88 13.18 8.10
CA MET A 137 2.64 12.91 6.68
C MET A 137 1.54 11.89 6.45
N ALA A 138 1.49 10.86 7.29
CA ALA A 138 0.56 9.75 7.17
C ALA A 138 -0.89 10.20 7.30
N THR A 139 -1.74 9.62 6.46
CA THR A 139 -3.20 9.72 6.55
C THR A 139 -3.81 8.32 6.44
N GLY A 140 -5.10 8.16 6.71
CA GLY A 140 -5.72 6.84 6.83
C GLY A 140 -5.27 6.10 8.10
N TYR A 141 -4.16 5.36 8.02
CA TYR A 141 -3.57 4.63 9.15
C TYR A 141 -2.04 4.52 9.02
N VAL A 142 -1.40 4.08 10.11
CA VAL A 142 0.02 3.74 10.13
C VAL A 142 0.16 2.22 10.23
N TYR A 143 0.92 1.62 9.31
CA TYR A 143 1.14 0.18 9.26
C TYR A 143 2.34 -0.18 10.13
N TYR A 144 2.10 -0.76 11.32
CA TYR A 144 3.17 -1.20 12.20
C TYR A 144 3.57 -2.66 11.95
N VAL A 145 4.80 -2.89 11.46
CA VAL A 145 5.34 -4.22 11.19
C VAL A 145 5.68 -4.92 12.51
N SER A 146 5.04 -6.07 12.75
CA SER A 146 5.11 -6.79 14.03
C SER A 146 6.33 -7.70 14.20
N LEU A 147 7.11 -7.89 13.14
CA LEU A 147 8.23 -8.85 13.10
C LEU A 147 9.50 -8.16 12.60
N LYS A 148 10.63 -8.41 13.27
CA LYS A 148 11.96 -8.10 12.72
C LYS A 148 12.31 -9.13 11.65
N GLY A 149 11.95 -8.88 10.39
CA GLY A 149 12.30 -9.75 9.25
C GLY A 149 11.22 -9.79 8.16
N VAL A 150 11.56 -10.41 7.02
CA VAL A 150 10.61 -10.65 5.92
C VAL A 150 9.38 -11.42 6.39
N THR A 151 8.24 -11.18 5.75
CA THR A 151 6.97 -11.86 6.04
C THR A 151 7.15 -13.39 6.04
N GLY A 152 6.99 -14.03 7.22
CA GLY A 152 6.92 -15.49 7.37
C GLY A 152 8.00 -16.21 8.20
N SER A 153 8.95 -15.53 8.86
CA SER A 153 10.10 -16.21 9.51
C SER A 153 10.38 -15.92 10.99
N GLY A 154 9.51 -15.22 11.72
CA GLY A 154 9.69 -14.94 13.17
C GLY A 154 8.45 -15.22 14.02
N ALA A 155 8.65 -15.62 15.29
CA ALA A 155 7.58 -15.66 16.27
C ALA A 155 7.11 -14.22 16.59
N LEU A 156 5.80 -14.02 16.61
CA LEU A 156 5.17 -12.72 16.89
C LEU A 156 5.38 -12.33 18.35
N ASP A 157 6.00 -11.18 18.60
CA ASP A 157 6.20 -10.61 19.94
C ASP A 157 5.10 -9.58 20.23
N VAL A 158 3.99 -10.06 20.76
CA VAL A 158 2.80 -9.23 21.03
C VAL A 158 3.08 -8.17 22.11
N GLU A 159 3.93 -8.47 23.09
CA GLU A 159 4.30 -7.51 24.14
C GLU A 159 5.11 -6.34 23.56
N GLN A 160 6.06 -6.62 22.66
CA GLN A 160 6.82 -5.58 21.98
C GLN A 160 5.90 -4.65 21.16
N VAL A 161 4.92 -5.20 20.44
CA VAL A 161 3.94 -4.39 19.70
C VAL A 161 3.11 -3.53 20.66
N ALA A 162 2.62 -4.10 21.76
CA ALA A 162 1.83 -3.37 22.75
C ALA A 162 2.61 -2.19 23.37
N GLN A 163 3.92 -2.35 23.59
CA GLN A 163 4.79 -1.28 24.10
C GLN A 163 5.09 -0.19 23.06
N ALA A 164 4.95 -0.48 21.76
CA ALA A 164 5.18 0.48 20.71
C ALA A 164 3.99 1.42 20.51
N ILE A 165 2.76 0.95 20.71
CA ILE A 165 1.52 1.73 20.47
C ILE A 165 1.54 3.11 21.17
N PRO A 166 1.91 3.26 22.46
CA PRO A 166 1.91 4.57 23.11
C PRO A 166 2.93 5.58 22.57
N ARG A 167 3.86 5.14 21.70
CA ARG A 167 4.95 5.96 21.15
C ARG A 167 4.64 6.50 19.75
N ILE A 168 3.62 5.95 19.10
CA ILE A 168 3.13 6.29 17.75
C ILE A 168 2.01 7.30 17.89
#